data_AF-A0A967MSM4-F1
#
_entry.id   AF-A0A967MSM4-F1
#
_cell.length_a   1.000
_cell.length_b   1.000
_cell.length_c   1.000
_cell.angle_alpha   90.00
_cell.angle_beta   90.00
_cell.angle_gamma   90.00
#
_symmetry.space_group_name_H-M   'P 1'
#
loop_
_entity.id
_entity.type
_entity.pdbx_description
1 polymer ?
#
loop_
_entity_poly.entity_id
_entity_poly.type
_entity_poly.pdbx_seq_one_letter_code
_entity_poly.pdbx_strand_id
1 'polypeptide(L)' 'MLVAGELWRARADEPIEKDERVKVISSDGMEIKVKKHAE' A
#
# COMPACT_ATOMS: atom_id res chain seq x y z
N MET A 1 4.69 -2.36 -4.84
CA MET A 1 3.29 -1.95 -5.14
C MET A 1 3.34 -0.88 -6.22
N LEU A 2 2.39 -0.85 -7.17
CA LEU A 2 2.33 0.20 -8.18
C LEU A 2 1.41 1.33 -7.70
N VAL A 3 1.95 2.54 -7.60
CA VAL A 3 1.20 3.76 -7.26
C VAL A 3 1.53 4.80 -8.32
N ALA A 4 0.51 5.31 -9.02
CA ALA A 4 0.67 6.30 -10.09
C ALA A 4 1.69 5.91 -11.20
N GLY A 5 1.89 4.61 -11.43
CA GLY A 5 2.86 4.10 -12.42
C GLY A 5 4.27 3.88 -11.89
N GLU A 6 4.53 4.16 -10.61
CA GLU A 6 5.83 3.98 -9.96
C GLU A 6 5.82 2.81 -8.96
N LEU A 7 6.96 2.14 -8.83
CA LEU A 7 7.16 1.05 -7.86
C LEU A 7 7.57 1.62 -6.50
N TRP A 8 6.65 1.54 -5.54
CA TRP A 8 6.86 2.01 -4.18
C TRP A 8 7.05 0.86 -3.18
N ARG A 9 7.88 1.13 -2.16
CA ARG A 9 7.96 0.30 -0.95
C ARG A 9 6.73 0.56 -0.10
N ALA A 10 5.99 -0.50 0.22
CA ALA A 10 4.76 -0.40 0.97
C ALA A 10 4.80 -1.32 2.18
N ARG A 11 4.25 -0.85 3.30
CA ARG A 11 4.09 -1.61 4.54
C ARG A 11 2.62 -1.66 4.94
N ALA A 12 2.16 -2.83 5.36
CA ALA A 12 0.82 -3.05 5.89
C ALA A 12 0.93 -3.70 7.27
N ASP A 13 -0.01 -3.38 8.17
CA ASP A 13 -0.10 -4.04 9.48
C ASP A 13 -0.77 -5.42 9.37
N GLU A 14 -1.61 -5.63 8.35
CA GLU A 14 -2.33 -6.88 8.08
C GLU A 14 -1.78 -7.54 6.80
N PRO A 15 -1.85 -8.89 6.66
CA PRO A 15 -1.41 -9.58 5.46
C PRO A 15 -2.28 -9.20 4.26
N ILE A 16 -1.65 -8.63 3.22
CA ILE A 16 -2.30 -8.23 1.96
C ILE A 16 -1.91 -9.22 0.88
N GLU A 17 -2.90 -9.77 0.18
CA GLU A 17 -2.67 -10.71 -0.92
C GLU A 17 -2.23 -9.99 -2.19
N LYS A 18 -1.59 -10.74 -3.10
CA LYS A 18 -1.19 -10.21 -4.40
C LYS A 18 -2.45 -9.76 -5.16
N ASP A 19 -2.37 -8.61 -5.81
CA ASP A 19 -3.44 -8.00 -6.60
C ASP A 19 -4.66 -7.50 -5.79
N GLU A 20 -4.58 -7.51 -4.45
CA GLU A 20 -5.60 -6.91 -3.58
C GLU A 20 -5.56 -5.37 -3.65
N ARG A 21 -6.75 -4.75 -3.65
CA ARG A 21 -6.86 -3.28 -3.61
C ARG A 21 -6.58 -2.77 -2.21
N VAL A 22 -5.73 -1.75 -2.11
CA VAL A 22 -5.32 -1.17 -0.83
C VAL A 22 -5.45 0.34 -0.87
N LYS A 23 -5.62 0.93 0.32
CA LYS A 23 -5.69 2.38 0.50
C LYS A 23 -4.44 2.87 1.21
N VAL A 24 -3.80 3.90 0.64
CA VAL A 24 -2.66 4.59 1.28
C VAL A 24 -3.20 5.41 2.45
N ILE A 25 -2.59 5.24 3.63
CA ILE A 25 -3.00 5.93 4.86
C ILE A 25 -1.94 6.91 5.37
N SER A 26 -0.67 6.67 5.07
CA SER A 26 0.43 7.60 5.38
C SER A 26 1.63 7.34 4.47
N SER A 27 2.53 8.30 4.41
CA SER A 27 3.83 8.19 3.73
C SER A 27 4.93 8.63 4.69
N ASP A 28 5.97 7.81 4.82
CA ASP A 28 7.19 8.13 5.58
C ASP A 28 8.37 8.15 4.59
N GLY A 29 8.64 9.32 4.01
CA GLY A 29 9.67 9.50 3.00
C GLY A 29 9.47 8.62 1.76
N MET A 30 10.24 7.52 1.68
CA MET A 30 10.24 6.56 0.56
C MET A 30 9.41 5.29 0.82
N GLU A 31 8.77 5.17 1.98
CA GLU A 31 7.87 4.06 2.31
C GLU A 31 6.43 4.58 2.49
N ILE A 32 5.46 3.85 1.94
CA ILE A 32 4.04 4.15 2.14
C ILE A 32 3.39 3.12 3.05
N LYS A 33 2.57 3.59 3.99
CA LYS A 33 1.72 2.73 4.81
C LYS A 33 0.38 2.55 4.12
N VAL A 34 -0.03 1.30 3.97
CA VAL A 34 -1.27 0.92 3.30
C VAL A 34 -2.11 0.03 4.21
N LYS A 35 -3.43 0.09 4.02
CA LYS A 35 -4.39 -0.83 4.64
C LYS A 35 -5.26 -1.48 3.58
N LYS A 36 -5.84 -2.63 3.90
CA LYS A 36 -6.85 -3.26 3.04
C LYS A 36 -7.97 -2.28 2.74
N HIS A 37 -8.36 -2.22 1.47
CA HIS A 37 -9.57 -1.51 1.11
C HIS A 37 -10.74 -2.46 1.33
N ALA A 38 -11.28 -2.48 2.55
CA ALA A 38 -12.61 -3.01 2.78
C ALA A 38 -13.61 -2.04 2.15
N GLU A 39 -14.38 -2.52 1.17
CA GLU A 39 -15.53 -1.80 0.59
C GLU A 39 -16.57 -1.45 1.65
#